data_AF-A0A231V9B0-F1
#
_entry.id   AF-A0A231V9B0-F1
#
_cell.length_a   1.000
_cell.length_b   1.000
_cell.length_c   1.000
_cell.angle_alpha   90.00
_cell.angle_beta   90.00
_cell.angle_gamma   90.00
#
_symmetry.space_group_name_H-M   'P 1'
#
loop_
_entity.id
_entity.type
_entity.pdbx_description
1 polymer ?
#
loop_
_entity_poly.entity_id
_entity_poly.type
_entity_poly.pdbx_seq_one_letter_code
_entity_poly.pdbx_strand_id
1 'polypeptide(L)'
;MLFTAFDIEEAITKAKDFYKCDEKNLKIQTIKNPYRRFWGLINKPGEFSIEYIEPKQKKEIEKKEEGKVQILSGKIQVTDPSPEGKYASIIADDPNIEVYINGKMTTGIAIVTEKDRIDLKAKSIAPSTEIKVDISSDKLKATLTVEKKTGRKYFVKDTKSENSIYIRSEYEEIPAPNVTVEQCISELIKANVKMKFINIQAIYDLVNSPGGGSSVVAEGIAPVHGINSKIKYLFHNSSYRNPAFETNEKVDLLNHTIIPTVNIGEVLAIKTMPAMPGTDGESVTGEILKAHQGKDLPLKAGSGTVLLENNTKIVAIASGRPILRNGIVSVVPVLTIPHDVDVKTGNLYFDGDIVIKGNIMNNMRVESKGNIIIYGNVNHANITANYNIDLSVISDIF
;
A
#
# COMPACT_ATOMS: atom_id res chain seq x y z
N MET A 1 -95.76 42.44 -5.38
CA MET A 1 -96.83 43.38 -5.00
C MET A 1 -97.61 43.80 -6.24
N LEU A 2 -98.91 44.08 -6.11
CA LEU A 2 -99.77 44.44 -7.24
C LEU A 2 -99.79 45.95 -7.47
N PHE A 3 -99.60 46.37 -8.71
CA PHE A 3 -99.63 47.75 -9.15
C PHE A 3 -100.66 47.92 -10.27
N THR A 4 -101.49 48.96 -10.18
CA THR A 4 -102.40 49.36 -11.25
C THR A 4 -101.84 50.54 -12.04
N ALA A 5 -101.73 50.38 -13.36
CA ALA A 5 -101.13 51.38 -14.25
C ALA A 5 -101.72 51.29 -15.66
N PHE A 6 -101.60 52.36 -16.44
CA PHE A 6 -102.12 52.43 -17.81
C PHE A 6 -101.14 51.87 -18.86
N ASP A 7 -99.89 51.63 -18.48
CA ASP A 7 -98.88 50.90 -19.25
C ASP A 7 -97.79 50.31 -18.33
N ILE A 8 -96.85 49.58 -18.93
CA ILE A 8 -95.75 48.92 -18.20
C ILE A 8 -94.75 49.94 -17.64
N GLU A 9 -94.49 51.05 -18.33
CA GLU A 9 -93.53 52.07 -17.88
C GLU A 9 -94.02 52.81 -16.63
N GLU A 10 -95.32 53.12 -16.57
CA GLU A 10 -95.97 53.67 -15.40
C GLU A 10 -95.95 52.67 -14.23
N ALA A 11 -96.18 51.38 -14.50
CA ALA A 11 -96.08 50.34 -13.48
C ALA A 11 -94.66 50.22 -12.90
N ILE A 12 -93.65 50.27 -13.76
CA ILE A 12 -92.23 50.27 -13.39
C ILE A 12 -91.90 51.50 -12.54
N THR A 13 -92.37 52.68 -12.95
CA THR A 13 -92.09 53.94 -12.24
C THR A 13 -92.69 53.92 -10.83
N LYS A 14 -93.95 53.45 -10.71
CA LYS A 14 -94.60 53.27 -9.40
C LYS A 14 -93.87 52.25 -8.53
N ALA A 15 -93.40 51.15 -9.11
CA ALA A 15 -92.65 50.13 -8.36
C ALA A 15 -91.25 50.60 -7.94
N LYS A 16 -90.54 51.36 -8.77
CA LYS A 16 -89.25 51.98 -8.41
C LYS A 16 -89.41 52.94 -7.23
N ASP A 17 -90.46 53.76 -7.24
CA ASP A 17 -90.71 54.69 -6.14
C ASP A 17 -91.15 53.97 -4.86
N PHE A 18 -91.95 52.91 -4.99
CA PHE A 18 -92.39 52.09 -3.87
C PHE A 18 -91.24 51.30 -3.22
N TYR A 19 -90.41 50.62 -4.00
CA TYR A 19 -89.30 49.80 -3.50
C TYR A 19 -87.98 50.58 -3.34
N LYS A 20 -87.93 51.85 -3.76
CA LYS A 20 -86.73 52.71 -3.76
C LYS A 20 -85.51 52.01 -4.39
N CYS A 21 -85.70 51.44 -5.58
CA CYS A 21 -84.67 50.66 -6.27
C CYS A 21 -84.56 50.99 -7.76
N ASP A 22 -83.46 50.52 -8.38
CA ASP A 22 -83.30 50.54 -9.83
C ASP A 22 -84.22 49.52 -10.53
N GLU A 23 -84.52 49.77 -11.81
CA GLU A 23 -85.35 48.89 -12.65
C GLU A 23 -84.84 47.46 -12.74
N LYS A 24 -83.52 47.32 -12.83
CA LYS A 24 -82.82 46.03 -12.96
C LYS A 24 -83.08 45.07 -11.78
N ASN A 25 -83.57 45.60 -10.65
CA ASN A 25 -83.88 44.85 -9.45
C ASN A 25 -85.38 44.53 -9.32
N LEU A 26 -86.17 44.75 -10.38
CA LEU A 26 -87.59 44.47 -10.42
C LEU A 26 -87.88 43.35 -11.41
N LYS A 27 -88.72 42.40 -11.00
CA LYS A 27 -89.31 41.40 -11.90
C LYS A 27 -90.78 41.69 -12.07
N ILE A 28 -91.20 41.90 -13.31
CA ILE A 28 -92.54 42.38 -13.65
C ILE A 28 -93.29 41.29 -14.40
N GLN A 29 -94.52 41.03 -13.99
CA GLN A 29 -95.44 40.15 -14.68
C GLN A 29 -96.79 40.86 -14.87
N THR A 30 -97.22 41.00 -16.11
CA THR A 30 -98.54 41.55 -16.42
C THR A 30 -99.61 40.50 -16.13
N ILE A 31 -100.51 40.80 -15.19
CA ILE A 31 -101.65 39.95 -14.86
C ILE A 31 -102.82 40.30 -15.77
N LYS A 32 -103.05 41.60 -15.99
CA LYS A 32 -104.13 42.09 -16.83
C LYS A 32 -103.64 43.27 -17.66
N ASN A 33 -103.75 43.16 -18.99
CA ASN A 33 -103.35 44.24 -19.88
C ASN A 33 -104.27 45.47 -19.71
N PRO A 34 -103.71 46.69 -19.70
CA PRO A 34 -104.52 47.90 -19.78
C PRO A 34 -105.33 47.92 -21.08
N TYR A 35 -106.54 48.47 -21.00
CA TYR A 35 -107.50 48.45 -22.11
C TYR A 35 -107.92 49.87 -22.50
N ARG A 36 -107.78 50.19 -23.78
CA ARG A 36 -108.11 51.51 -24.35
C ARG A 36 -108.98 51.35 -25.60
N ARG A 37 -110.13 52.03 -25.66
CA ARG A 37 -111.06 51.99 -26.82
C ARG A 37 -111.53 53.41 -27.17
N PHE A 38 -111.93 53.63 -28.43
CA PHE A 38 -112.47 54.90 -28.96
C PHE A 38 -111.55 56.10 -28.69
N TRP A 39 -110.37 56.10 -29.32
CA TRP A 39 -109.44 57.24 -29.32
C TRP A 39 -109.24 57.89 -27.92
N GLY A 40 -109.16 57.05 -26.88
CA GLY A 40 -108.81 57.46 -25.52
C GLY A 40 -109.96 57.83 -24.58
N LEU A 41 -111.23 57.79 -25.02
CA LEU A 41 -112.39 58.15 -24.18
C LEU A 41 -112.75 57.13 -23.10
N ILE A 42 -112.31 55.86 -23.24
CA ILE A 42 -112.44 54.83 -22.20
C ILE A 42 -111.06 54.23 -21.96
N ASN A 43 -110.52 54.44 -20.76
CA ASN A 43 -109.22 53.94 -20.36
C ASN A 43 -109.33 53.17 -19.03
N LYS A 44 -109.02 51.87 -19.04
CA LYS A 44 -108.97 51.04 -17.82
C LYS A 44 -107.53 50.63 -17.54
N PRO A 45 -107.01 50.86 -16.32
CA PRO A 45 -105.66 50.44 -15.99
C PRO A 45 -105.56 48.90 -15.99
N GLY A 46 -104.36 48.41 -16.34
CA GLY A 46 -103.97 47.03 -16.17
C GLY A 46 -103.50 46.75 -14.75
N GLU A 47 -103.28 45.47 -14.45
CA GLU A 47 -102.71 45.02 -13.17
C GLU A 47 -101.39 44.29 -13.42
N PHE A 48 -100.36 44.68 -12.68
CA PHE A 48 -99.00 44.17 -12.77
C PHE A 48 -98.54 43.65 -11.42
N SER A 49 -98.02 42.42 -11.36
CA SER A 49 -97.29 41.93 -10.20
C SER A 49 -95.82 42.28 -10.36
N ILE A 50 -95.30 43.08 -9.43
CA ILE A 50 -93.90 43.49 -9.43
C ILE A 50 -93.26 43.06 -8.11
N GLU A 51 -92.21 42.27 -8.23
CA GLU A 51 -91.42 41.75 -7.12
C GLU A 51 -90.04 42.40 -7.12
N TYR A 52 -89.61 42.87 -5.94
CA TYR A 52 -88.24 43.34 -5.74
C TYR A 52 -87.32 42.13 -5.56
N ILE A 53 -86.25 42.08 -6.35
CA ILE A 53 -85.19 41.09 -6.22
C ILE A 53 -84.02 41.74 -5.50
N GLU A 54 -83.75 41.30 -4.28
CA GLU A 54 -82.55 41.70 -3.56
C GLU A 54 -81.28 41.33 -4.37
N PRO A 55 -80.38 42.28 -4.63
CA PRO A 55 -79.12 41.96 -5.28
C PRO A 55 -78.26 41.09 -4.36
N LYS A 56 -77.98 39.86 -4.78
CA LYS A 56 -77.07 38.96 -4.05
C LYS A 56 -75.67 39.59 -3.99
N GLN A 57 -75.20 39.91 -2.79
CA GLN A 57 -73.80 40.28 -2.55
C GLN A 57 -72.89 39.08 -2.93
N LYS A 58 -72.05 39.26 -3.95
CA LYS A 58 -70.92 38.36 -4.18
C LYS A 58 -69.90 38.62 -3.08
N LYS A 59 -69.68 37.67 -2.17
CA LYS A 59 -68.43 37.61 -1.40
C LYS A 59 -67.30 37.38 -2.40
N GLU A 60 -66.40 38.35 -2.56
CA GLU A 60 -65.08 38.09 -3.12
C GLU A 60 -64.40 37.05 -2.24
N ILE A 61 -64.15 35.85 -2.79
CA ILE A 61 -63.24 34.91 -2.14
C ILE A 61 -61.86 35.50 -2.40
N GLU A 62 -61.31 36.21 -1.42
CA GLU A 62 -59.91 36.64 -1.46
C GLU A 62 -59.04 35.43 -1.83
N LYS A 63 -58.23 35.59 -2.86
CA LYS A 63 -57.39 34.52 -3.38
C LYS A 63 -56.39 34.15 -2.28
N LYS A 64 -56.50 32.94 -1.74
CA LYS A 64 -55.60 32.43 -0.70
C LYS A 64 -54.19 32.27 -1.25
N GLU A 65 -53.35 33.27 -1.03
CA GLU A 65 -51.94 33.26 -1.42
C GLU A 65 -51.09 32.66 -0.29
N GLU A 66 -50.31 31.63 -0.61
CA GLU A 66 -49.33 31.03 0.28
C GLU A 66 -48.04 31.85 0.28
N GLY A 67 -47.39 31.91 1.44
CA GLY A 67 -46.09 32.53 1.61
C GLY A 67 -45.04 31.76 0.82
N LYS A 68 -44.03 32.48 0.35
CA LYS A 68 -42.99 31.91 -0.51
C LYS A 68 -41.62 32.21 0.04
N VAL A 69 -40.68 31.35 -0.28
CA VAL A 69 -39.26 31.54 0.00
C VAL A 69 -38.45 31.12 -1.22
N GLN A 70 -37.37 31.86 -1.48
CA GLN A 70 -36.40 31.56 -2.52
C GLN A 70 -35.00 31.96 -2.10
N ILE A 71 -34.01 31.37 -2.76
CA ILE A 71 -32.61 31.76 -2.66
C ILE A 71 -32.22 32.40 -3.99
N LEU A 72 -31.80 33.65 -3.93
CA LEU A 72 -31.32 34.40 -5.09
C LEU A 72 -29.97 35.02 -4.75
N SER A 73 -28.95 34.68 -5.54
CA SER A 73 -27.57 35.11 -5.32
C SER A 73 -27.10 34.83 -3.89
N GLY A 74 -27.47 33.66 -3.35
CA GLY A 74 -27.09 33.22 -1.99
C GLY A 74 -27.79 33.97 -0.84
N LYS A 75 -28.79 34.81 -1.11
CA LYS A 75 -29.62 35.47 -0.10
C LYS A 75 -31.02 34.86 -0.08
N ILE A 76 -31.53 34.59 1.12
CA ILE A 76 -32.91 34.14 1.29
C ILE A 76 -33.84 35.35 1.18
N GLN A 77 -34.89 35.20 0.37
CA GLN A 77 -35.99 36.13 0.25
C GLN A 77 -37.27 35.40 0.65
N VAL A 78 -38.00 35.98 1.59
CA VAL A 78 -39.29 35.47 2.06
C VAL A 78 -40.38 36.44 1.63
N THR A 79 -41.57 35.91 1.32
CA THR A 79 -42.79 36.67 1.09
C THR A 79 -43.89 36.10 1.98
N ASP A 80 -44.54 36.96 2.76
CA ASP A 80 -45.55 36.53 3.73
C ASP A 80 -46.85 36.07 3.01
N PRO A 81 -47.61 35.12 3.58
CA PRO A 81 -48.89 34.69 3.03
C PRO A 81 -49.99 35.75 3.21
N SER A 82 -51.10 35.55 2.50
CA SER A 82 -52.41 36.13 2.88
C SER A 82 -52.85 35.66 4.29
N PRO A 83 -53.82 36.32 4.96
CA PRO A 83 -54.19 36.00 6.36
C PRO A 83 -54.54 34.54 6.66
N GLU A 84 -55.09 33.81 5.69
CA GLU A 84 -55.40 32.38 5.82
C GLU A 84 -54.38 31.46 5.12
N GLY A 85 -53.37 32.02 4.46
CA GLY A 85 -52.34 31.29 3.72
C GLY A 85 -51.31 30.60 4.61
N LYS A 86 -50.61 29.60 4.06
CA LYS A 86 -49.53 28.91 4.77
C LYS A 86 -48.25 29.74 4.71
N TYR A 87 -47.55 29.86 5.83
CA TYR A 87 -46.23 30.48 5.87
C TYR A 87 -45.20 29.66 5.10
N ALA A 88 -44.15 30.33 4.65
CA ALA A 88 -43.03 29.67 4.01
C ALA A 88 -42.16 28.93 5.03
N SER A 89 -41.44 27.91 4.57
CA SER A 89 -40.52 27.13 5.40
C SER A 89 -39.19 26.86 4.72
N ILE A 90 -38.13 26.79 5.51
CA ILE A 90 -36.82 26.33 5.07
C ILE A 90 -36.44 25.05 5.80
N ILE A 91 -35.77 24.13 5.11
CA ILE A 91 -35.18 22.93 5.70
C ILE A 91 -33.65 23.09 5.74
N ALA A 92 -33.11 23.21 6.95
CA ALA A 92 -31.70 23.52 7.24
C ALA A 92 -30.93 22.26 7.70
N ASP A 93 -30.84 21.24 6.84
CA ASP A 93 -30.21 19.96 7.18
C ASP A 93 -28.84 19.73 6.52
N ASP A 94 -28.38 20.65 5.66
CA ASP A 94 -27.09 20.52 5.01
C ASP A 94 -25.94 20.86 5.98
N PRO A 95 -25.03 19.91 6.29
CA PRO A 95 -23.96 20.12 7.27
C PRO A 95 -22.89 21.10 6.78
N ASN A 96 -22.87 21.48 5.51
CA ASN A 96 -21.90 22.43 4.95
C ASN A 96 -22.37 23.88 5.00
N ILE A 97 -23.64 24.12 5.34
CA ILE A 97 -24.24 25.45 5.44
C ILE A 97 -24.81 25.63 6.85
N GLU A 98 -24.24 26.57 7.60
CA GLU A 98 -24.84 26.98 8.86
C GLU A 98 -25.94 28.00 8.57
N VAL A 99 -27.15 27.72 9.05
CA VAL A 99 -28.31 28.60 8.89
C VAL A 99 -28.60 29.29 10.23
N TYR A 100 -28.66 30.61 10.21
CA TYR A 100 -28.98 31.42 11.38
C TYR A 100 -30.26 32.21 11.11
N ILE A 101 -31.27 32.05 11.96
CA ILE A 101 -32.52 32.82 11.91
C ILE A 101 -32.54 33.73 13.12
N ASN A 102 -32.59 35.04 12.89
CA ASN A 102 -32.51 36.08 13.93
C ASN A 102 -31.30 35.89 14.87
N GLY A 103 -30.16 35.46 14.29
CA GLY A 103 -28.91 35.19 15.02
C GLY A 103 -28.83 33.82 15.72
N LYS A 104 -29.89 33.00 15.71
CA LYS A 104 -29.88 31.66 16.30
C LYS A 104 -29.62 30.58 15.25
N MET A 105 -28.61 29.75 15.49
CA MET A 105 -28.33 28.58 14.64
C MET A 105 -29.54 27.63 14.63
N THR A 106 -29.95 27.24 13.44
CA THR A 106 -31.18 26.47 13.20
C THR A 106 -30.87 25.25 12.32
N THR A 107 -31.44 24.12 12.69
CA THR A 107 -31.34 22.84 11.96
C THR A 107 -32.74 22.25 11.81
N GLY A 108 -33.00 21.46 10.77
CA GLY A 108 -34.35 20.94 10.50
C GLY A 108 -35.26 21.98 9.88
N ILE A 109 -36.57 21.78 10.05
CA ILE A 109 -37.61 22.62 9.46
C ILE A 109 -37.78 23.90 10.30
N ALA A 110 -37.79 25.05 9.65
CA ALA A 110 -38.11 26.34 10.27
C ALA A 110 -39.14 27.09 9.44
N ILE A 111 -40.17 27.61 10.10
CA ILE A 111 -41.14 28.53 9.51
C ILE A 111 -40.52 29.93 9.52
N VAL A 112 -40.65 30.66 8.41
CA VAL A 112 -40.01 31.98 8.22
C VAL A 112 -41.00 33.02 7.69
N THR A 113 -40.70 34.27 7.99
CA THR A 113 -41.48 35.47 7.61
C THR A 113 -40.58 36.53 6.96
N GLU A 114 -41.17 37.54 6.34
CA GLU A 114 -40.47 38.70 5.78
C GLU A 114 -39.64 39.48 6.82
N LYS A 115 -39.97 39.36 8.10
CA LYS A 115 -39.29 40.06 9.20
C LYS A 115 -38.05 39.32 9.70
N ASP A 116 -37.90 38.05 9.35
CA ASP A 116 -36.79 37.23 9.83
C ASP A 116 -35.48 37.59 9.13
N ARG A 117 -34.44 37.84 9.92
CA ARG A 117 -33.08 37.95 9.39
C ARG A 117 -32.50 36.56 9.26
N ILE A 118 -32.30 36.10 8.03
CA ILE A 118 -31.76 34.76 7.75
C ILE A 118 -30.37 34.88 7.14
N ASP A 119 -29.35 34.46 7.90
CA ASP A 119 -27.95 34.47 7.48
C ASP A 119 -27.49 33.03 7.15
N LEU A 120 -26.83 32.87 6.01
CA LEU A 120 -26.26 31.60 5.55
C LEU A 120 -24.73 31.69 5.61
N LYS A 121 -24.08 30.79 6.33
CA LYS A 121 -22.61 30.68 6.36
C LYS A 121 -22.17 29.35 5.77
N ALA A 122 -21.58 29.41 4.59
CA ALA A 122 -21.04 28.23 3.94
C ALA A 122 -19.63 27.92 4.47
N LYS A 123 -19.37 26.64 4.72
CA LYS A 123 -18.04 26.17 5.12
C LYS A 123 -17.03 26.33 3.99
N SER A 124 -15.75 26.44 4.36
CA SER A 124 -14.64 26.37 3.42
C SER A 124 -13.53 25.49 3.99
N ILE A 125 -13.08 24.54 3.18
CA ILE A 125 -11.95 23.65 3.46
C ILE A 125 -10.77 24.18 2.65
N ALA A 126 -9.71 24.61 3.34
CA ALA A 126 -8.52 25.11 2.67
C ALA A 126 -7.75 23.96 1.98
N PRO A 127 -7.21 24.19 0.77
CA PRO A 127 -6.30 23.23 0.15
C PRO A 127 -4.95 23.21 0.88
N SER A 128 -4.22 22.10 0.80
CA SER A 128 -2.90 21.99 1.41
C SER A 128 -2.00 21.04 0.62
N THR A 129 -0.69 21.31 0.61
CA THR A 129 0.32 20.38 0.10
C THR A 129 1.36 20.13 1.18
N GLU A 130 1.63 18.86 1.46
CA GLU A 130 2.59 18.42 2.47
C GLU A 130 3.77 17.71 1.79
N ILE A 131 4.99 18.01 2.22
CA ILE A 131 6.21 17.36 1.76
C ILE A 131 6.77 16.54 2.92
N LYS A 132 7.04 15.25 2.69
CA LYS A 132 7.65 14.35 3.66
C LYS A 132 8.92 13.73 3.08
N VAL A 133 9.91 13.53 3.93
CA VAL A 133 11.18 12.89 3.58
C VAL A 133 11.38 11.70 4.51
N ASP A 134 11.54 10.53 3.92
CA ASP A 134 11.82 9.28 4.62
C ASP A 134 13.17 8.73 4.17
N ILE A 135 14.02 8.39 5.13
CA ILE A 135 15.33 7.76 4.86
C ILE A 135 15.19 6.27 5.16
N SER A 136 15.63 5.42 4.24
CA SER A 136 15.61 3.97 4.39
C SER A 136 16.44 3.52 5.60
N SER A 137 16.11 2.34 6.16
CA SER A 137 16.80 1.80 7.34
C SER A 137 18.28 1.48 7.11
N ASP A 138 18.65 1.12 5.88
CA ASP A 138 20.04 0.97 5.43
C ASP A 138 20.74 2.30 5.15
N LYS A 139 20.02 3.42 5.26
CA LYS A 139 20.46 4.80 5.00
C LYS A 139 20.93 5.05 3.57
N LEU A 140 20.64 4.16 2.63
CA LEU A 140 21.08 4.26 1.24
C LEU A 140 20.09 5.02 0.35
N LYS A 141 18.86 5.26 0.78
CA LYS A 141 17.85 5.93 -0.04
C LYS A 141 17.13 7.00 0.76
N ALA A 142 16.83 8.12 0.10
CA ALA A 142 15.85 9.09 0.57
C ALA A 142 14.67 9.13 -0.38
N THR A 143 13.48 8.94 0.18
CA THR A 143 12.21 9.02 -0.53
C THR A 143 11.52 10.32 -0.17
N LEU A 144 11.09 11.05 -1.19
CA LEU A 144 10.32 12.28 -1.06
C LEU A 144 8.87 11.99 -1.41
N THR A 145 7.95 12.42 -0.55
CA THR A 145 6.51 12.26 -0.75
C THR A 145 5.86 13.64 -0.77
N VAL A 146 5.06 13.90 -1.81
CA VAL A 146 4.26 15.13 -1.98
C VAL A 146 2.78 14.75 -1.91
N GLU A 147 2.12 15.11 -0.81
CA GLU A 147 0.69 14.87 -0.58
C GLU A 147 -0.11 16.14 -0.86
N LYS A 148 -0.92 16.12 -1.92
CA LYS A 148 -1.80 17.23 -2.32
C LYS A 148 -3.23 16.95 -1.83
N LYS A 149 -3.81 17.88 -1.05
CA LYS A 149 -5.21 17.85 -0.60
C LYS A 149 -5.94 19.03 -1.22
N THR A 150 -6.95 18.73 -2.04
CA THR A 150 -7.81 19.77 -2.64
C THR A 150 -8.71 20.38 -1.58
N GLY A 151 -8.90 21.69 -1.69
CA GLY A 151 -9.84 22.45 -0.87
C GLY A 151 -11.22 22.44 -1.48
N ARG A 152 -12.20 22.90 -0.70
CA ARG A 152 -13.59 23.04 -1.15
C ARG A 152 -14.17 24.34 -0.62
N LYS A 153 -14.77 25.13 -1.50
CA LYS A 153 -15.55 26.31 -1.12
C LYS A 153 -17.02 25.99 -1.34
N TYR A 154 -17.77 25.83 -0.25
CA TYR A 154 -19.19 25.56 -0.34
C TYR A 154 -19.95 26.87 -0.58
N PHE A 155 -21.08 26.78 -1.28
CA PHE A 155 -22.02 27.88 -1.48
C PHE A 155 -23.44 27.32 -1.59
N VAL A 156 -24.44 28.18 -1.40
CA VAL A 156 -25.84 27.76 -1.43
C VAL A 156 -26.39 27.93 -2.84
N LYS A 157 -27.05 26.90 -3.35
CA LYS A 157 -27.68 26.93 -4.67
C LYS A 157 -28.92 27.82 -4.64
N ASP A 158 -29.09 28.64 -5.68
CA ASP A 158 -30.33 29.38 -5.87
C ASP A 158 -31.53 28.43 -6.07
N THR A 159 -32.69 28.84 -5.54
CA THR A 159 -33.92 28.06 -5.60
C THR A 159 -35.01 28.87 -6.28
N LYS A 160 -36.00 28.17 -6.84
CA LYS A 160 -37.23 28.81 -7.29
C LYS A 160 -38.05 29.27 -6.07
N SER A 161 -39.00 30.18 -6.33
CA SER A 161 -39.98 30.64 -5.37
C SER A 161 -41.00 29.54 -5.07
N GLU A 162 -40.93 28.98 -3.86
CA GLU A 162 -41.78 27.88 -3.39
C GLU A 162 -42.21 28.09 -1.94
N ASN A 163 -43.24 27.38 -1.47
CA ASN A 163 -43.67 27.48 -0.07
C ASN A 163 -42.71 26.77 0.90
N SER A 164 -41.92 25.80 0.43
CA SER A 164 -40.95 25.08 1.22
C SER A 164 -39.70 24.79 0.40
N ILE A 165 -38.51 25.15 0.88
CA ILE A 165 -37.25 24.89 0.18
C ILE A 165 -36.23 24.18 1.07
N TYR A 166 -35.39 23.37 0.45
CA TYR A 166 -34.22 22.78 1.09
C TYR A 166 -33.01 23.68 0.89
N ILE A 167 -32.33 24.04 1.99
CA ILE A 167 -31.00 24.65 1.89
C ILE A 167 -30.03 23.55 1.48
N ARG A 168 -29.43 23.69 0.28
CA ARG A 168 -28.47 22.72 -0.25
C ARG A 168 -27.19 23.42 -0.67
N SER A 169 -26.07 22.84 -0.28
CA SER A 169 -24.75 23.24 -0.71
C SER A 169 -24.40 22.67 -2.08
N GLU A 170 -23.69 23.47 -2.86
CA GLU A 170 -22.78 23.03 -3.90
C GLU A 170 -21.36 23.44 -3.50
N TYR A 171 -20.35 23.02 -4.25
CA TYR A 171 -18.98 23.41 -3.98
C TYR A 171 -18.16 23.63 -5.25
N GLU A 172 -17.18 24.52 -5.12
CA GLU A 172 -16.08 24.65 -6.05
C GLU A 172 -14.83 24.01 -5.45
N GLU A 173 -14.11 23.23 -6.24
CA GLU A 173 -12.81 22.69 -5.83
C GLU A 173 -11.74 23.78 -5.89
N ILE A 174 -10.92 23.83 -4.85
CA ILE A 174 -9.74 24.70 -4.82
C ILE A 174 -8.53 23.79 -5.01
N PRO A 175 -7.72 23.98 -6.07
CA PRO A 175 -6.56 23.14 -6.31
C PRO A 175 -5.53 23.27 -5.16
N ALA A 176 -4.84 22.18 -4.87
CA ALA A 176 -3.72 22.18 -3.94
C ALA A 176 -2.61 23.13 -4.41
N PRO A 177 -1.96 23.90 -3.51
CA PRO A 177 -0.80 24.72 -3.88
C PRO A 177 0.27 23.87 -4.56
N ASN A 178 0.86 24.37 -5.64
CA ASN A 178 2.00 23.72 -6.25
C ASN A 178 3.23 23.87 -5.34
N VAL A 179 4.04 22.81 -5.29
CA VAL A 179 5.36 22.83 -4.66
C VAL A 179 6.43 23.07 -5.70
N THR A 180 7.54 23.69 -5.31
CA THR A 180 8.69 23.89 -6.21
C THR A 180 9.80 22.87 -5.93
N VAL A 181 10.68 22.68 -6.91
CA VAL A 181 11.86 21.83 -6.76
C VAL A 181 12.75 22.32 -5.60
N GLU A 182 12.89 23.64 -5.44
CA GLU A 182 13.68 24.25 -4.37
C GLU A 182 13.09 23.95 -2.98
N GLN A 183 11.77 23.98 -2.84
CA GLN A 183 11.10 23.60 -1.59
C GLN A 183 11.40 22.14 -1.24
N CYS A 184 11.27 21.24 -2.21
CA CYS A 184 11.59 19.82 -2.05
C CYS A 184 13.07 19.61 -1.65
N ILE A 185 14.00 20.28 -2.33
CA ILE A 185 15.43 20.26 -1.99
C ILE A 185 15.66 20.78 -0.57
N SER A 186 14.97 21.85 -0.16
CA SER A 186 15.11 22.40 1.19
C SER A 186 14.69 21.40 2.27
N GLU A 187 13.62 20.63 2.05
CA GLU A 187 13.17 19.58 2.97
C GLU A 187 14.17 18.41 3.03
N LEU A 188 14.75 18.01 1.89
CA LEU A 188 15.81 17.00 1.85
C LEU A 188 17.04 17.45 2.65
N ILE A 189 17.46 18.71 2.51
CA ILE A 189 18.59 19.27 3.25
C ILE A 189 18.28 19.34 4.76
N LYS A 190 17.07 19.72 5.16
CA LYS A 190 16.63 19.70 6.57
C LYS A 190 16.68 18.28 7.15
N ALA A 191 16.38 17.27 6.34
CA ALA A 191 16.55 15.85 6.67
C ALA A 191 18.02 15.36 6.60
N ASN A 192 19.01 16.26 6.45
CA ASN A 192 20.44 15.99 6.32
C ASN A 192 20.87 15.22 5.07
N VAL A 193 20.03 15.12 4.04
CA VAL A 193 20.41 14.51 2.76
C VAL A 193 21.44 15.40 2.06
N LYS A 194 22.57 14.82 1.66
CA LYS A 194 23.65 15.57 0.99
C LYS A 194 23.32 15.80 -0.48
N MET A 195 23.55 17.03 -0.94
CA MET A 195 23.27 17.46 -2.31
C MET A 195 23.84 16.53 -3.39
N LYS A 196 25.05 15.98 -3.19
CA LYS A 196 25.70 15.09 -4.16
C LYS A 196 24.93 13.79 -4.45
N PHE A 197 24.01 13.40 -3.57
CA PHE A 197 23.19 12.20 -3.74
C PHE A 197 21.80 12.50 -4.32
N ILE A 198 21.41 13.77 -4.40
CA ILE A 198 20.07 14.16 -4.82
C ILE A 198 19.93 14.07 -6.34
N ASN A 199 18.94 13.30 -6.79
CA ASN A 199 18.51 13.22 -8.17
C ASN A 199 17.46 14.31 -8.45
N ILE A 200 17.91 15.43 -9.02
CA ILE A 200 17.06 16.59 -9.34
C ILE A 200 15.96 16.22 -10.35
N GLN A 201 16.24 15.35 -11.32
CA GLN A 201 15.25 14.95 -12.31
C GLN A 201 14.08 14.19 -11.66
N ALA A 202 14.37 13.29 -10.71
CA ALA A 202 13.33 12.57 -9.98
C ALA A 202 12.44 13.51 -9.16
N ILE A 203 12.99 14.60 -8.61
CA ILE A 203 12.21 15.63 -7.92
C ILE A 203 11.33 16.39 -8.92
N TYR A 204 11.90 16.80 -10.05
CA TYR A 204 11.15 17.50 -11.10
C TYR A 204 9.95 16.69 -11.58
N ASP A 205 10.15 15.39 -11.83
CA ASP A 205 9.08 14.49 -12.28
C ASP A 205 8.00 14.34 -11.20
N LEU A 206 8.39 14.22 -9.93
CA LEU A 206 7.47 14.11 -8.80
C LEU A 206 6.63 15.39 -8.60
N VAL A 207 7.25 16.56 -8.66
CA VAL A 207 6.58 17.87 -8.49
C VAL A 207 5.52 18.10 -9.56
N ASN A 208 5.82 17.69 -10.80
CA ASN A 208 4.92 17.82 -11.96
C ASN A 208 3.86 16.72 -12.05
N SER A 209 3.83 15.77 -11.10
CA SER A 209 2.75 14.79 -11.03
C SER A 209 1.42 15.46 -10.61
N PRO A 210 0.33 15.29 -11.38
CA PRO A 210 -0.97 15.93 -11.11
C PRO A 210 -1.54 15.65 -9.72
N GLY A 211 -1.30 14.46 -9.16
CA GLY A 211 -1.78 14.04 -7.83
C GLY A 211 -0.73 14.11 -6.72
N GLY A 212 0.49 14.56 -7.03
CA GLY A 212 1.64 14.29 -6.17
C GLY A 212 2.07 12.82 -6.26
N GLY A 213 2.61 12.29 -5.16
CA GLY A 213 3.09 10.91 -5.11
C GLY A 213 4.32 10.76 -4.23
N SER A 214 5.05 9.67 -4.44
CA SER A 214 6.30 9.36 -3.73
C SER A 214 7.35 8.86 -4.71
N SER A 215 8.60 9.29 -4.54
CA SER A 215 9.72 8.89 -5.39
C SER A 215 11.02 8.82 -4.60
N VAL A 216 11.92 7.90 -4.98
CA VAL A 216 13.30 7.88 -4.49
C VAL A 216 14.05 9.01 -5.20
N VAL A 217 14.50 10.00 -4.42
CA VAL A 217 15.12 11.22 -4.95
C VAL A 217 16.56 11.39 -4.48
N ALA A 218 17.07 10.49 -3.64
CA ALA A 218 18.50 10.41 -3.38
C ALA A 218 18.96 8.97 -3.14
N GLU A 219 20.14 8.64 -3.65
CA GLU A 219 20.77 7.33 -3.47
C GLU A 219 22.23 7.49 -3.02
N GLY A 220 22.56 6.83 -1.92
CA GLY A 220 23.91 6.72 -1.39
C GLY A 220 24.73 5.67 -2.14
N ILE A 221 25.96 5.48 -1.70
CA ILE A 221 26.89 4.48 -2.24
C ILE A 221 26.89 3.28 -1.30
N ALA A 222 26.43 2.12 -1.80
CA ALA A 222 26.44 0.89 -1.01
C ALA A 222 27.89 0.43 -0.72
N PRO A 223 28.19 -0.07 0.49
CA PRO A 223 29.48 -0.68 0.77
C PRO A 223 29.67 -1.95 -0.07
N VAL A 224 30.88 -2.16 -0.56
CA VAL A 224 31.27 -3.40 -1.26
C VAL A 224 32.09 -4.23 -0.29
N HIS A 225 31.54 -5.35 0.16
CA HIS A 225 32.24 -6.24 1.07
C HIS A 225 33.42 -6.94 0.38
N GLY A 226 34.52 -7.05 1.12
CA GLY A 226 35.70 -7.77 0.71
C GLY A 226 35.46 -9.28 0.66
N ILE A 227 36.35 -9.98 -0.03
CA ILE A 227 36.24 -11.42 -0.25
C ILE A 227 37.38 -12.11 0.49
N ASN A 228 37.06 -13.12 1.31
CA ASN A 228 38.08 -13.93 1.96
C ASN A 228 38.95 -14.65 0.93
N SER A 229 40.21 -14.87 1.26
CA SER A 229 41.08 -15.68 0.40
C SER A 229 40.52 -17.10 0.25
N LYS A 230 40.76 -17.75 -0.89
CA LYS A 230 40.32 -19.12 -1.14
C LYS A 230 41.51 -20.09 -1.14
N ILE A 231 41.34 -21.21 -0.44
CA ILE A 231 42.30 -22.33 -0.42
C ILE A 231 41.65 -23.51 -1.12
N LYS A 232 42.37 -24.12 -2.05
CA LYS A 232 42.01 -25.39 -2.68
C LYS A 232 42.97 -26.46 -2.18
N TYR A 233 42.41 -27.50 -1.55
CA TYR A 233 43.15 -28.72 -1.23
C TYR A 233 43.11 -29.65 -2.44
N LEU A 234 44.25 -30.28 -2.74
CA LEU A 234 44.46 -31.12 -3.92
C LEU A 234 44.54 -32.62 -3.57
N PHE A 235 44.09 -32.99 -2.37
CA PHE A 235 44.03 -34.37 -1.89
C PHE A 235 42.70 -34.66 -1.19
N HIS A 236 42.36 -35.95 -1.07
CA HIS A 236 41.24 -36.40 -0.26
C HIS A 236 41.68 -36.60 1.19
N ASN A 237 40.95 -36.02 2.16
CA ASN A 237 41.29 -36.15 3.58
C ASN A 237 40.90 -37.51 4.18
N SER A 238 39.97 -38.22 3.53
CA SER A 238 39.48 -39.54 3.94
C SER A 238 39.69 -40.54 2.82
N SER A 239 39.73 -41.82 3.19
CA SER A 239 39.64 -42.90 2.22
C SER A 239 38.36 -42.79 1.39
N TYR A 240 38.41 -43.24 0.15
CA TYR A 240 37.28 -43.13 -0.79
C TYR A 240 37.14 -44.42 -1.59
N ARG A 241 35.97 -44.61 -2.21
CA ARG A 241 35.70 -45.80 -3.02
C ARG A 241 36.59 -45.79 -4.25
N ASN A 242 37.17 -46.95 -4.58
CA ASN A 242 37.99 -47.10 -5.76
C ASN A 242 37.18 -46.78 -7.04
N PRO A 243 37.54 -45.73 -7.79
CA PRO A 243 36.80 -45.30 -8.99
C PRO A 243 36.77 -46.36 -10.10
N ALA A 244 37.69 -47.33 -10.09
CA ALA A 244 37.67 -48.45 -11.05
C ALA A 244 36.36 -49.26 -10.96
N PHE A 245 35.65 -49.24 -9.83
CA PHE A 245 34.33 -49.89 -9.71
C PHE A 245 33.20 -49.16 -10.44
N GLU A 246 33.46 -47.95 -10.95
CA GLU A 246 32.51 -47.18 -11.76
C GLU A 246 32.79 -47.35 -13.27
N THR A 247 33.80 -48.15 -13.63
CA THR A 247 34.13 -48.48 -15.02
C THR A 247 33.70 -49.93 -15.35
N ASN A 248 33.70 -50.28 -16.63
CA ASN A 248 33.44 -51.66 -17.08
C ASN A 248 34.68 -52.58 -16.94
N GLU A 249 35.69 -52.18 -16.17
CA GLU A 249 36.90 -52.96 -15.98
C GLU A 249 36.70 -54.08 -14.95
N LYS A 250 37.47 -55.15 -15.09
CA LYS A 250 37.46 -56.25 -14.12
C LYS A 250 38.25 -55.82 -12.88
N VAL A 251 37.54 -55.46 -11.81
CA VAL A 251 38.15 -55.01 -10.55
C VAL A 251 38.01 -56.09 -9.47
N ASP A 252 39.07 -56.28 -8.69
CA ASP A 252 39.03 -57.11 -7.48
C ASP A 252 38.08 -56.47 -6.46
N LEU A 253 37.01 -57.18 -6.10
CA LEU A 253 35.96 -56.69 -5.20
C LEU A 253 36.49 -56.30 -3.82
N LEU A 254 37.64 -56.83 -3.40
CA LEU A 254 38.29 -56.51 -2.12
C LEU A 254 39.16 -55.24 -2.18
N ASN A 255 39.43 -54.71 -3.37
CA ASN A 255 40.17 -53.45 -3.57
C ASN A 255 39.22 -52.24 -3.68
N HIS A 256 38.12 -52.24 -2.94
CA HIS A 256 37.07 -51.22 -3.03
C HIS A 256 37.40 -49.90 -2.35
N THR A 257 38.45 -49.85 -1.52
CA THR A 257 38.84 -48.66 -0.75
C THR A 257 40.23 -48.17 -1.18
N ILE A 258 40.33 -46.88 -1.51
CA ILE A 258 41.63 -46.20 -1.75
C ILE A 258 41.97 -45.34 -0.54
N ILE A 259 43.20 -45.50 -0.06
CA ILE A 259 43.81 -44.63 0.95
C ILE A 259 44.62 -43.55 0.23
N PRO A 260 44.25 -42.26 0.38
CA PRO A 260 44.98 -41.16 -0.22
C PRO A 260 46.45 -41.21 0.19
N THR A 261 47.32 -41.15 -0.81
CA THR A 261 48.77 -41.22 -0.65
C THR A 261 49.39 -40.19 -1.58
N VAL A 262 50.45 -39.53 -1.13
CA VAL A 262 51.16 -38.49 -1.87
C VAL A 262 52.66 -38.77 -1.84
N ASN A 263 53.36 -38.30 -2.87
CA ASN A 263 54.82 -38.39 -2.98
C ASN A 263 55.51 -37.07 -2.64
N ILE A 264 56.81 -37.15 -2.32
CA ILE A 264 57.67 -35.97 -2.17
C ILE A 264 57.55 -35.06 -3.41
N GLY A 265 57.32 -33.77 -3.19
CA GLY A 265 57.19 -32.76 -4.23
C GLY A 265 55.77 -32.51 -4.71
N GLU A 266 54.79 -33.35 -4.33
CA GLU A 266 53.39 -33.12 -4.72
C GLU A 266 52.76 -31.93 -3.99
N VAL A 267 51.97 -31.15 -4.72
CA VAL A 267 51.27 -29.97 -4.18
C VAL A 267 49.99 -30.43 -3.49
N LEU A 268 49.85 -30.12 -2.20
CA LEU A 268 48.73 -30.57 -1.37
C LEU A 268 47.66 -29.49 -1.20
N ALA A 269 48.05 -28.23 -1.18
CA ALA A 269 47.11 -27.12 -1.10
C ALA A 269 47.66 -25.89 -1.81
N ILE A 270 46.78 -25.14 -2.45
CA ILE A 270 47.09 -23.87 -3.11
C ILE A 270 46.12 -22.79 -2.67
N LYS A 271 46.63 -21.58 -2.47
CA LYS A 271 45.81 -20.39 -2.29
C LYS A 271 45.40 -19.88 -3.67
N THR A 272 44.18 -20.19 -4.09
CA THR A 272 43.68 -19.88 -5.44
C THR A 272 43.29 -18.43 -5.62
N MET A 273 43.04 -17.72 -4.51
CA MET A 273 42.65 -16.32 -4.54
C MET A 273 43.12 -15.63 -3.26
N PRO A 274 43.76 -14.46 -3.34
CA PRO A 274 44.09 -13.65 -2.17
C PRO A 274 42.82 -13.07 -1.54
N ALA A 275 42.93 -12.58 -0.30
CA ALA A 275 41.86 -11.77 0.28
C ALA A 275 41.75 -10.45 -0.49
N MET A 276 40.52 -10.05 -0.79
CA MET A 276 40.22 -8.77 -1.42
C MET A 276 39.64 -7.81 -0.37
N PRO A 277 40.14 -6.57 -0.27
CA PRO A 277 39.60 -5.59 0.66
C PRO A 277 38.17 -5.22 0.28
N GLY A 278 37.39 -4.82 1.28
CA GLY A 278 36.10 -4.19 1.05
C GLY A 278 36.25 -2.69 0.89
N THR A 279 35.37 -2.07 0.11
CA THR A 279 35.30 -0.61 -0.09
C THR A 279 34.12 -0.07 0.70
N ASP A 280 34.39 0.86 1.61
CA ASP A 280 33.35 1.54 2.38
C ASP A 280 32.39 2.28 1.45
N GLY A 281 31.11 2.26 1.83
CA GLY A 281 30.06 3.03 1.19
C GLY A 281 29.84 4.36 1.92
N GLU A 282 28.85 5.10 1.46
CA GLU A 282 28.43 6.37 2.04
C GLU A 282 26.90 6.50 1.98
N SER A 283 26.27 6.77 3.11
CA SER A 283 24.82 6.97 3.19
C SER A 283 24.39 8.25 2.46
N VAL A 284 23.09 8.42 2.20
CA VAL A 284 22.53 9.67 1.68
C VAL A 284 22.78 10.88 2.60
N THR A 285 23.05 10.64 3.88
CA THR A 285 23.37 11.68 4.88
C THR A 285 24.86 11.96 5.00
N GLY A 286 25.71 11.24 4.27
CA GLY A 286 27.18 11.38 4.30
C GLY A 286 27.88 10.59 5.41
N GLU A 287 27.19 9.65 6.06
CA GLU A 287 27.80 8.73 7.02
C GLU A 287 28.54 7.63 6.27
N ILE A 288 29.73 7.26 6.74
CA ILE A 288 30.51 6.15 6.16
C ILE A 288 29.85 4.82 6.55
N LEU A 289 29.46 4.04 5.53
CA LEU A 289 28.93 2.69 5.71
C LEU A 289 30.09 1.70 5.61
N LYS A 290 30.51 1.13 6.73
CA LYS A 290 31.70 0.28 6.78
C LYS A 290 31.52 -1.03 6.03
N ALA A 291 32.45 -1.33 5.13
CA ALA A 291 32.51 -2.62 4.48
C ALA A 291 33.24 -3.65 5.36
N HIS A 292 32.77 -4.89 5.35
CA HIS A 292 33.53 -6.01 5.89
C HIS A 292 34.78 -6.24 5.05
N GLN A 293 35.93 -6.30 5.70
CA GLN A 293 37.20 -6.59 5.04
C GLN A 293 37.33 -8.09 4.79
N GLY A 294 37.85 -8.45 3.61
CA GLY A 294 38.18 -9.84 3.29
C GLY A 294 39.26 -10.35 4.24
N LYS A 295 39.05 -11.54 4.79
CA LYS A 295 40.00 -12.20 5.69
C LYS A 295 40.99 -13.03 4.91
N ASP A 296 42.27 -12.85 5.20
CA ASP A 296 43.32 -13.70 4.68
C ASP A 296 43.41 -15.00 5.49
N LEU A 297 43.10 -16.12 4.84
CA LEU A 297 43.19 -17.45 5.43
C LEU A 297 44.61 -17.97 5.24
N PRO A 298 45.36 -18.24 6.32
CA PRO A 298 46.71 -18.75 6.22
C PRO A 298 46.69 -20.23 5.84
N LEU A 299 47.60 -20.62 4.95
CA LEU A 299 47.99 -22.02 4.79
C LEU A 299 48.88 -22.43 5.97
N LYS A 300 48.57 -23.56 6.61
CA LYS A 300 49.35 -24.07 7.74
C LYS A 300 49.96 -25.42 7.37
N ALA A 301 51.27 -25.46 7.22
CA ALA A 301 52.02 -26.70 7.03
C ALA A 301 52.31 -27.36 8.39
N GLY A 302 52.08 -28.67 8.47
CA GLY A 302 52.45 -29.53 9.59
C GLY A 302 53.59 -30.47 9.23
N SER A 303 53.69 -31.60 9.94
CA SER A 303 54.73 -32.61 9.70
C SER A 303 54.67 -33.15 8.27
N GLY A 304 55.83 -33.38 7.64
CA GLY A 304 55.90 -33.96 6.29
C GLY A 304 55.48 -33.00 5.16
N THR A 305 55.25 -31.70 5.46
CA THR A 305 54.94 -30.68 4.46
C THR A 305 55.77 -29.41 4.64
N VAL A 306 55.80 -28.58 3.60
CA VAL A 306 56.48 -27.26 3.62
C VAL A 306 55.62 -26.22 2.92
N LEU A 307 55.72 -24.96 3.37
CA LEU A 307 55.13 -23.80 2.69
C LEU A 307 56.10 -23.27 1.65
N LEU A 308 55.62 -23.04 0.43
CA LEU A 308 56.38 -22.43 -0.67
C LEU A 308 55.62 -21.23 -1.25
N GLU A 309 56.33 -20.49 -2.12
CA GLU A 309 55.80 -19.33 -2.87
C GLU A 309 55.11 -18.31 -1.95
N ASN A 310 55.86 -17.77 -0.99
CA ASN A 310 55.36 -16.79 -0.01
C ASN A 310 54.11 -17.29 0.74
N ASN A 311 54.13 -18.56 1.16
CA ASN A 311 53.05 -19.22 1.91
C ASN A 311 51.73 -19.37 1.12
N THR A 312 51.80 -19.46 -0.22
CA THR A 312 50.62 -19.68 -1.08
C THR A 312 50.47 -21.13 -1.54
N LYS A 313 51.46 -21.99 -1.29
CA LYS A 313 51.39 -23.43 -1.59
C LYS A 313 51.88 -24.27 -0.41
N ILE A 314 51.23 -25.41 -0.18
CA ILE A 314 51.75 -26.49 0.68
C ILE A 314 52.19 -27.63 -0.23
N VAL A 315 53.42 -28.08 -0.04
CA VAL A 315 54.04 -29.17 -0.81
C VAL A 315 54.49 -30.28 0.15
N ALA A 316 54.34 -31.53 -0.27
CA ALA A 316 54.81 -32.69 0.47
C ALA A 316 56.36 -32.76 0.44
N ILE A 317 56.97 -32.96 1.62
CA ILE A 317 58.42 -33.24 1.75
C ILE A 317 58.69 -34.68 2.20
N ALA A 318 57.63 -35.46 2.43
CA ALA A 318 57.67 -36.88 2.71
C ALA A 318 56.57 -37.58 1.89
N SER A 319 56.78 -38.85 1.56
CA SER A 319 55.71 -39.69 1.03
C SER A 319 54.83 -40.24 2.17
N GLY A 320 53.55 -40.46 1.90
CA GLY A 320 52.62 -41.05 2.87
C GLY A 320 51.21 -40.49 2.74
N ARG A 321 50.44 -40.54 3.84
CA ARG A 321 49.03 -40.13 3.87
C ARG A 321 48.89 -38.63 4.15
N PRO A 322 48.29 -37.83 3.24
CA PRO A 322 47.99 -36.44 3.53
C PRO A 322 46.79 -36.34 4.49
N ILE A 323 46.88 -35.44 5.46
CA ILE A 323 45.86 -35.21 6.48
C ILE A 323 45.63 -33.71 6.63
N LEU A 324 44.36 -33.29 6.60
CA LEU A 324 43.90 -31.97 7.00
C LEU A 324 43.19 -32.07 8.35
N ARG A 325 43.80 -31.49 9.40
CA ARG A 325 43.21 -31.42 10.74
C ARG A 325 43.37 -30.02 11.32
N ASN A 326 42.30 -29.41 11.80
CA ASN A 326 42.30 -28.05 12.37
C ASN A 326 42.94 -26.99 11.44
N GLY A 327 42.79 -27.16 10.13
CA GLY A 327 43.38 -26.29 9.12
C GLY A 327 44.87 -26.50 8.86
N ILE A 328 45.49 -27.51 9.47
CA ILE A 328 46.90 -27.88 9.28
C ILE A 328 46.97 -29.06 8.31
N VAL A 329 47.79 -28.93 7.26
CA VAL A 329 48.05 -29.99 6.29
C VAL A 329 49.37 -30.67 6.64
N SER A 330 49.30 -31.96 6.93
CA SER A 330 50.45 -32.80 7.22
C SER A 330 50.49 -34.00 6.28
N VAL A 331 51.66 -34.61 6.10
CA VAL A 331 51.81 -35.95 5.54
C VAL A 331 52.35 -36.85 6.64
N VAL A 332 51.66 -37.96 6.87
CA VAL A 332 52.04 -38.94 7.90
C VAL A 332 52.52 -40.21 7.18
N PRO A 333 53.74 -40.69 7.48
CA PRO A 333 54.31 -41.86 6.82
C PRO A 333 53.78 -43.18 7.38
N VAL A 334 52.94 -43.14 8.42
CA VAL A 334 52.37 -44.32 9.09
C VAL A 334 50.85 -44.32 8.96
N LEU A 335 50.30 -45.41 8.43
CA LEU A 335 48.87 -45.70 8.39
C LEU A 335 48.51 -46.60 9.57
N THR A 336 47.71 -46.09 10.51
CA THR A 336 47.20 -46.91 11.62
C THR A 336 45.77 -47.37 11.34
N ILE A 337 45.56 -48.68 11.36
CA ILE A 337 44.26 -49.34 11.27
C ILE A 337 43.86 -49.79 12.68
N PRO A 338 42.89 -49.14 13.34
CA PRO A 338 42.56 -49.40 14.74
C PRO A 338 41.71 -50.65 14.97
N HIS A 339 41.19 -51.26 13.90
CA HIS A 339 40.27 -52.39 13.92
C HIS A 339 40.81 -53.55 13.07
N ASP A 340 40.02 -54.62 12.98
CA ASP A 340 40.33 -55.77 12.13
C ASP A 340 40.37 -55.37 10.64
N VAL A 341 41.20 -56.07 9.86
CA VAL A 341 41.21 -56.01 8.38
C VAL A 341 40.38 -57.17 7.90
N ASP A 342 39.18 -56.86 7.41
CA ASP A 342 38.17 -57.81 6.94
C ASP A 342 37.59 -57.40 5.58
N VAL A 343 36.59 -58.12 5.09
CA VAL A 343 35.92 -57.82 3.81
C VAL A 343 35.34 -56.40 3.77
N LYS A 344 34.97 -55.81 4.92
CA LYS A 344 34.44 -54.44 4.98
C LYS A 344 35.57 -53.42 4.81
N THR A 345 36.71 -53.66 5.46
CA THR A 345 37.92 -52.84 5.32
C THR A 345 38.47 -52.92 3.90
N GLY A 346 38.48 -54.13 3.34
CA GLY A 346 39.12 -54.45 2.07
C GLY A 346 40.62 -54.68 2.21
N ASN A 347 41.24 -54.97 1.07
CA ASN A 347 42.69 -55.04 0.97
C ASN A 347 43.30 -53.67 1.21
N LEU A 348 44.50 -53.65 1.80
CA LEU A 348 45.23 -52.44 2.14
C LEU A 348 46.48 -52.33 1.27
N TYR A 349 46.68 -51.15 0.69
CA TYR A 349 47.92 -50.77 0.02
C TYR A 349 48.33 -49.40 0.52
N PHE A 350 49.58 -49.24 0.97
CA PHE A 350 50.08 -47.96 1.47
C PHE A 350 51.56 -47.72 1.17
N ASP A 351 51.89 -46.51 0.74
CA ASP A 351 53.27 -46.06 0.52
C ASP A 351 53.86 -45.45 1.81
N GLY A 352 54.12 -46.33 2.77
CA GLY A 352 54.58 -46.00 4.12
C GLY A 352 54.35 -47.16 5.06
N ASP A 353 54.65 -46.97 6.34
CA ASP A 353 54.46 -48.01 7.34
C ASP A 353 52.97 -48.26 7.62
N ILE A 354 52.57 -49.50 7.84
CA ILE A 354 51.21 -49.87 8.26
C ILE A 354 51.26 -50.42 9.67
N VAL A 355 50.39 -49.93 10.56
CA VAL A 355 50.19 -50.45 11.91
C VAL A 355 48.75 -50.94 12.04
N ILE A 356 48.56 -52.25 12.21
CA ILE A 356 47.25 -52.88 12.38
C ILE A 356 47.09 -53.26 13.85
N LYS A 357 46.12 -52.64 14.53
CA LYS A 357 45.81 -52.94 15.94
C LYS A 357 44.87 -54.13 16.11
N GLY A 358 44.15 -54.52 15.06
CA GLY A 358 43.25 -55.68 15.05
C GLY A 358 43.86 -56.91 14.37
N ASN A 359 42.99 -57.88 14.09
CA ASN A 359 43.31 -59.10 13.37
C ASN A 359 43.24 -58.88 11.84
N ILE A 360 43.96 -59.69 11.08
CA ILE A 360 43.83 -59.77 9.62
C ILE A 360 43.08 -61.05 9.26
N MET A 361 41.89 -60.89 8.68
CA MET A 361 40.98 -61.99 8.36
C MET A 361 41.40 -62.76 7.10
N ASN A 362 40.80 -63.94 6.92
CA ASN A 362 41.04 -64.83 5.79
C ASN A 362 40.91 -64.11 4.45
N ASN A 363 41.84 -64.44 3.54
CA ASN A 363 41.90 -63.98 2.15
C ASN A 363 42.10 -62.46 1.98
N MET A 364 42.45 -61.72 3.05
CA MET A 364 42.82 -60.31 2.93
C MET A 364 44.25 -60.15 2.45
N ARG A 365 44.52 -59.03 1.77
CA ARG A 365 45.87 -58.63 1.33
C ARG A 365 46.25 -57.30 1.94
N VAL A 366 47.43 -57.24 2.57
CA VAL A 366 48.01 -56.02 3.14
C VAL A 366 49.39 -55.80 2.54
N GLU A 367 49.58 -54.67 1.87
CA GLU A 367 50.82 -54.32 1.20
C GLU A 367 51.33 -52.95 1.63
N SER A 368 52.61 -52.89 1.97
CA SER A 368 53.29 -51.68 2.41
C SER A 368 54.63 -51.52 1.70
N LYS A 369 54.94 -50.30 1.23
CA LYS A 369 56.32 -49.98 0.82
C LYS A 369 57.26 -49.71 2.01
N GLY A 370 56.73 -49.67 3.23
CA GLY A 370 57.44 -49.50 4.49
C GLY A 370 57.49 -50.80 5.30
N ASN A 371 57.35 -50.67 6.61
CA ASN A 371 57.19 -51.75 7.57
C ASN A 371 55.71 -52.06 7.81
N ILE A 372 55.39 -53.29 8.19
CA ILE A 372 54.05 -53.66 8.66
C ILE A 372 54.16 -54.17 10.10
N ILE A 373 53.44 -53.55 11.02
CA ILE A 373 53.33 -53.97 12.43
C ILE A 373 51.91 -54.45 12.68
N ILE A 374 51.74 -55.66 13.20
CA ILE A 374 50.44 -56.28 13.45
C ILE A 374 50.37 -56.71 14.91
N TYR A 375 49.39 -56.18 15.65
CA TYR A 375 49.17 -56.51 17.05
C TYR A 375 48.17 -57.66 17.27
N GLY A 376 47.37 -57.99 16.25
CA GLY A 376 46.41 -59.10 16.27
C GLY A 376 46.90 -60.35 15.53
N ASN A 377 45.98 -61.30 15.35
CA ASN A 377 46.25 -62.55 14.64
C ASN A 377 46.15 -62.37 13.12
N VAL A 378 46.92 -63.17 12.38
CA VAL A 378 46.87 -63.23 10.91
C VAL A 378 46.35 -64.60 10.50
N ASN A 379 45.17 -64.64 9.87
CA ASN A 379 44.53 -65.87 9.45
C ASN A 379 44.47 -65.93 7.92
N HIS A 380 45.15 -66.89 7.29
CA HIS A 380 45.09 -67.17 5.85
C HIS A 380 45.11 -65.90 4.95
N ALA A 381 46.00 -64.95 5.25
CA ALA A 381 46.10 -63.65 4.58
C ALA A 381 47.47 -63.47 3.91
N ASN A 382 47.54 -62.58 2.93
CA ASN A 382 48.78 -62.24 2.22
C ASN A 382 49.32 -60.89 2.71
N ILE A 383 50.51 -60.89 3.31
CA ILE A 383 51.15 -59.69 3.83
C ILE A 383 52.47 -59.48 3.09
N THR A 384 52.64 -58.30 2.48
CA THR A 384 53.84 -57.94 1.73
C THR A 384 54.38 -56.60 2.26
N ALA A 385 55.63 -56.58 2.72
CA ALA A 385 56.33 -55.35 3.09
C ALA A 385 57.66 -55.28 2.34
N ASN A 386 58.10 -54.08 1.94
CA ASN A 386 59.43 -53.90 1.34
C ASN A 386 60.56 -53.92 2.37
N TYR A 387 60.25 -53.61 3.63
CA TYR A 387 61.21 -53.65 4.74
C TYR A 387 60.85 -54.77 5.71
N ASN A 388 60.37 -54.45 6.93
CA ASN A 388 60.11 -55.45 7.96
C ASN A 388 58.60 -55.77 8.11
N ILE A 389 58.30 -57.01 8.51
CA ILE A 389 56.97 -57.42 9.00
C ILE A 389 57.15 -57.85 10.46
N ASP A 390 56.56 -57.11 11.39
CA ASP A 390 56.57 -57.38 12.82
C ASP A 390 55.18 -57.85 13.27
N LEU A 391 55.13 -59.04 13.87
CA LEU A 391 53.92 -59.68 14.35
C LEU A 391 54.00 -59.75 15.88
N SER A 392 53.56 -58.67 16.51
CA SER A 392 53.63 -58.45 17.95
C SER A 392 52.29 -58.82 18.59
N VAL A 393 51.98 -60.12 18.62
CA VAL A 393 50.77 -60.63 19.28
C VAL A 393 50.85 -60.28 20.77
N ILE A 394 49.98 -59.38 21.23
CA ILE A 394 49.76 -59.19 22.65
C ILE A 394 48.99 -60.43 23.12
N SER A 395 49.73 -61.44 23.56
CA SER A 395 49.13 -62.48 24.38
C SER A 395 48.85 -61.85 25.74
N ASP A 396 47.58 -61.79 26.13
CA ASP A 396 47.21 -61.53 27.51
C ASP A 396 47.84 -62.64 28.35
N ILE A 397 49.02 -62.35 28.92
CA ILE A 397 49.56 -63.15 30.02
C ILE A 397 48.69 -62.78 31.21
N PHE A 398 47.76 -63.69 31.53
CA PHE A 398 46.82 -63.64 32.65
C PHE A 398 47.46 -63.25 33.98
#